data_AF-A0A962Y2K0-F1
#
_entry.id   AF-A0A962Y2K0-F1
#
_cell.length_a   1.000
_cell.length_b   1.000
_cell.length_c   1.000
_cell.angle_alpha   90.00
_cell.angle_beta   90.00
_cell.angle_gamma   90.00
#
_symmetry.space_group_name_H-M   'P 1'
#
loop_
_entity.id
_entity.type
_entity.pdbx_description
1 polymer ?
#
loop_
_entity_poly.entity_id
_entity_poly.type
_entity_poly.pdbx_seq_one_letter_code
_entity_poly.pdbx_strand_id
1 'polypeptide(L)'
;MKFHQLRPGTGFRYQGVTYRKISPLMAVSGPDDTQRLVPRSAQVDVLDDSDQALIHSLPDSLPGTLVETTLIQFAASCMTAATTIGPPLAPDQLAQFERAIAAARTETLARLANRQGNIE
;
A
#
# COMPACT_ATOMS: atom_id res chain seq x y z
N MET A 1 -10.77 4.94 11.86
CA MET A 1 -10.46 6.35 11.53
C MET A 1 -11.58 7.26 12.04
N LYS A 2 -11.43 8.60 12.09
CA LYS A 2 -12.55 9.51 12.43
C LYS A 2 -13.26 10.03 11.19
N PHE A 3 -14.58 10.23 11.28
CA PHE A 3 -15.38 10.68 10.13
C PHE A 3 -14.88 11.99 9.50
N HIS A 4 -14.45 12.97 10.30
CA HIS A 4 -13.94 14.24 9.75
C HIS A 4 -12.66 14.10 8.93
N GLN A 5 -11.90 13.01 9.10
CA GLN A 5 -10.64 12.74 8.38
C GLN A 5 -10.87 12.13 6.98
N LEU A 6 -12.07 11.59 6.72
CA LEU A 6 -12.44 11.07 5.41
C LEU A 6 -12.52 12.19 4.36
N ARG A 7 -12.15 11.91 3.12
CA ARG A 7 -12.44 12.80 2.00
C ARG A 7 -13.89 12.60 1.53
N PRO A 8 -14.55 13.62 0.96
CA PRO A 8 -15.79 13.39 0.22
C PRO A 8 -15.58 12.34 -0.87
N GLY A 9 -16.58 11.49 -1.08
CA GLY A 9 -16.53 10.36 -2.00
C GLY A 9 -16.00 9.07 -1.40
N THR A 10 -15.34 9.08 -0.24
CA THR A 10 -14.83 7.87 0.41
C THR A 10 -15.98 7.02 0.99
N GLY A 11 -15.96 5.73 0.69
CA GLY A 11 -16.84 4.72 1.30
C GLY A 11 -16.38 4.37 2.72
N PHE A 12 -17.32 4.21 3.64
CA PHE A 12 -17.03 3.88 5.03
C PHE A 12 -18.18 3.14 5.70
N ARG A 13 -17.89 2.37 6.75
CA ARG A 13 -18.88 1.71 7.60
C ARG A 13 -19.05 2.47 8.92
N TYR A 14 -20.31 2.71 9.30
CA TYR A 14 -20.68 3.34 10.57
C TYR A 14 -21.88 2.62 11.16
N GLN A 15 -21.74 2.13 12.40
CA GLN A 15 -22.76 1.34 13.09
C GLN A 15 -23.26 0.14 12.26
N GLY A 16 -22.35 -0.53 11.54
CA GLY A 16 -22.66 -1.70 10.72
C GLY A 16 -23.28 -1.39 9.35
N VAL A 17 -23.54 -0.12 9.02
CA VAL A 17 -24.11 0.28 7.73
C VAL A 17 -23.06 0.98 6.86
N THR A 18 -23.04 0.64 5.57
CA THR A 18 -22.14 1.24 4.58
C THR A 18 -22.70 2.58 4.09
N TYR A 19 -21.84 3.59 4.09
CA TYR A 19 -22.15 4.95 3.64
C TYR A 19 -21.04 5.50 2.75
N ARG A 20 -21.37 6.53 1.99
CA ARG A 20 -20.40 7.36 1.26
C ARG A 20 -20.40 8.77 1.81
N LYS A 21 -19.24 9.34 2.10
CA LYS A 21 -19.15 10.71 2.64
C LYS A 21 -19.46 11.72 1.54
N ILE A 22 -20.38 12.65 1.79
CA ILE A 22 -20.74 13.72 0.84
C ILE A 22 -20.39 15.11 1.35
N SER A 23 -20.32 15.30 2.67
CA SER A 23 -19.95 16.58 3.28
C SER A 23 -19.21 16.37 4.61
N PRO A 24 -18.68 17.43 5.26
CA PRO A 24 -18.01 17.33 6.56
C PRO A 24 -18.86 16.73 7.69
N LEU A 25 -20.19 16.70 7.53
CA LEU A 25 -21.15 16.20 8.52
C LEU A 25 -22.15 15.18 7.95
N MET A 26 -22.16 14.97 6.64
CA MET A 26 -23.18 14.14 5.99
C MET A 26 -22.56 13.01 5.18
N ALA A 27 -23.30 11.90 5.19
CA ALA A 27 -23.04 10.75 4.37
C ALA A 27 -24.34 10.26 3.73
N VAL A 28 -24.22 9.47 2.67
CA VAL A 28 -25.35 8.91 1.94
C VAL A 28 -25.28 7.39 1.97
N SER A 29 -26.42 6.74 2.23
CA SER A 29 -26.55 5.28 2.21
C SER A 29 -26.49 4.79 0.76
N GLY A 30 -25.62 3.82 0.45
CA GLY A 30 -25.47 3.27 -0.89
C GLY A 30 -26.76 2.72 -1.55
N PRO A 31 -27.61 1.96 -0.83
CA PRO A 31 -28.81 1.36 -1.45
C PRO A 31 -30.03 2.30 -1.55
N ASP A 32 -30.20 3.24 -0.62
CA ASP A 32 -31.46 3.97 -0.43
C ASP A 32 -31.34 5.49 -0.63
N ASP A 33 -30.17 5.98 -1.02
CA ASP A 33 -29.81 7.40 -1.19
C ASP A 33 -30.15 8.29 0.02
N THR A 34 -30.35 7.67 1.19
CA THR A 34 -30.78 8.36 2.40
C THR A 34 -29.60 9.09 3.01
N GLN A 35 -29.76 10.39 3.21
CA GLN A 35 -28.75 11.22 3.85
C GLN A 35 -28.76 11.02 5.36
N ARG A 36 -27.58 10.82 5.94
CA ARG A 36 -27.38 10.63 7.38
C ARG A 36 -26.35 11.60 7.91
N LEU A 37 -26.67 12.21 9.05
CA LEU A 37 -25.73 13.04 9.81
C LEU A 37 -24.81 12.12 10.62
N VAL A 38 -23.50 12.27 10.42
CA VAL A 38 -22.47 11.49 11.11
C VAL A 38 -21.61 12.45 11.94
N PRO A 39 -21.48 12.23 13.27
CA PRO A 39 -20.67 13.09 14.12
C PRO A 39 -19.20 13.14 13.64
N ARG A 40 -18.58 14.32 13.68
CA ARG A 40 -17.17 14.51 13.24
C ARG A 40 -16.18 13.58 13.94
N SER A 41 -16.42 13.30 15.22
CA SER A 41 -15.60 12.43 16.08
C SER A 41 -16.02 10.95 16.05
N ALA A 42 -17.02 10.59 15.24
CA ALA A 42 -17.46 9.21 15.08
C ALA A 42 -16.30 8.36 14.56
N GLN A 43 -16.13 7.19 15.16
CA GLN A 43 -15.24 6.16 14.65
C GLN A 43 -15.90 5.50 13.44
N VAL A 44 -15.16 5.37 12.36
CA VAL A 44 -15.59 4.77 11.09
C VAL A 44 -14.49 3.88 10.54
N ASP A 45 -14.91 2.82 9.84
CA ASP A 45 -14.03 1.92 9.10
C ASP A 45 -14.06 2.34 7.64
N VAL A 46 -12.90 2.62 7.05
CA VAL A 46 -12.80 3.02 5.64
C VAL A 46 -13.00 1.77 4.80
N LEU A 47 -13.73 1.85 3.69
CA LEU A 47 -13.94 0.74 2.79
C LEU A 47 -13.09 0.91 1.52
N ASP A 48 -12.59 -0.19 0.97
CA ASP A 48 -11.95 -0.24 -0.35
C ASP A 48 -12.99 -0.38 -1.48
N ASP A 49 -12.53 -0.49 -2.73
CA ASP A 49 -13.40 -0.62 -3.91
C ASP A 49 -14.20 -1.94 -3.92
N SER A 50 -13.90 -2.89 -3.02
CA SER A 50 -14.60 -4.17 -2.83
C SER A 50 -15.50 -4.19 -1.59
N ASP A 51 -15.79 -3.02 -1.00
CA ASP A 51 -16.57 -2.83 0.24
C ASP A 51 -15.95 -3.54 1.47
N GLN A 52 -14.65 -3.85 1.42
CA GLN A 52 -13.92 -4.41 2.54
C GLN A 52 -13.31 -3.31 3.39
N ALA A 53 -13.28 -3.52 4.71
CA ALA A 53 -12.63 -2.58 5.61
C ALA A 53 -11.14 -2.53 5.30
N LEU A 54 -10.62 -1.34 5.02
CA LEU A 54 -9.20 -1.05 4.95
C LEU A 54 -8.60 -1.24 6.34
N ILE A 55 -8.01 -2.43 6.55
CA ILE A 55 -7.25 -2.74 7.74
C ILE A 55 -5.89 -2.03 7.62
N HIS A 56 -5.70 -0.95 8.40
CA HIS A 56 -4.43 -0.21 8.45
C HIS A 56 -3.36 -0.84 9.36
N SER A 57 -3.56 -2.06 9.86
CA SER A 57 -2.51 -2.78 10.58
C SER A 57 -1.62 -3.51 9.59
N LEU A 58 -0.34 -3.14 9.57
CA LEU A 58 0.68 -4.01 8.99
C LEU A 58 0.74 -5.31 9.81
N PRO A 59 0.94 -6.46 9.16
CA PRO A 59 1.13 -7.71 9.89
C PRO A 59 2.43 -7.64 10.70
N ASP A 60 2.44 -8.28 11.87
CA ASP A 60 3.61 -8.32 12.75
C ASP A 60 4.82 -9.01 12.10
N SER A 61 4.57 -9.87 11.11
CA SER A 61 5.59 -10.51 10.30
C SER A 61 5.14 -10.69 8.85
N LEU A 62 6.12 -10.72 7.94
CA LEU A 62 5.91 -11.07 6.54
C LEU A 62 6.59 -12.42 6.25
N PRO A 63 5.99 -13.29 5.43
CA PRO A 63 6.65 -14.51 4.99
C PRO A 63 7.94 -14.18 4.24
N GLY A 64 9.06 -14.82 4.61
CA GLY A 64 10.36 -14.59 3.97
C GLY A 64 10.31 -14.82 2.45
N THR A 65 9.59 -15.87 2.02
CA THR A 65 9.37 -16.19 0.60
C THR A 65 8.64 -15.09 -0.17
N LEU A 66 7.70 -14.39 0.48
CA LEU A 66 7.00 -13.26 -0.12
C LEU A 66 7.98 -12.10 -0.34
N VAL A 67 8.78 -11.77 0.68
CA VAL A 67 9.78 -10.69 0.61
C VAL A 67 10.82 -10.98 -0.47
N GLU A 68 11.34 -12.20 -0.53
CA GLU A 68 12.30 -12.63 -1.55
C GLU A 68 11.72 -12.52 -2.96
N THR A 69 10.50 -13.04 -3.17
CA THR A 69 9.82 -13.00 -4.47
C THR A 69 9.57 -11.56 -4.90
N THR A 70 9.08 -10.70 -3.99
CA THR A 70 8.84 -9.28 -4.29
C THR A 70 10.14 -8.54 -4.61
N LEU A 71 11.25 -8.83 -3.94
CA LEU A 71 12.54 -8.23 -4.25
C LEU A 71 13.07 -8.65 -5.64
N ILE A 72 12.85 -9.91 -6.03
CA ILE A 72 13.18 -10.39 -7.38
C ILE A 72 12.34 -9.66 -8.44
N GLN A 73 11.03 -9.56 -8.21
CA GLN A 73 10.13 -8.84 -9.11
C GLN A 73 10.50 -7.36 -9.23
N PHE A 74 10.81 -6.71 -8.11
CA PHE A 74 11.24 -5.32 -8.09
C PHE A 74 12.53 -5.10 -8.88
N ALA A 75 13.54 -5.97 -8.70
CA ALA A 75 14.76 -5.93 -9.48
C ALA A 75 14.50 -6.04 -11.00
N ALA A 76 13.59 -6.92 -11.41
CA ALA A 76 13.18 -7.04 -12.80
C ALA A 76 12.47 -5.77 -13.29
N SER A 77 11.59 -5.17 -12.49
CA SER A 77 10.93 -3.90 -12.81
C SER A 77 11.93 -2.75 -12.98
N CYS A 78 13.01 -2.71 -12.18
CA CYS A 78 14.08 -1.73 -12.37
C CYS A 78 14.79 -1.91 -13.73
N MET A 79 15.05 -3.15 -14.15
CA MET A 79 15.64 -3.43 -15.46
C MET A 79 14.71 -3.03 -16.60
N THR A 80 13.40 -3.30 -16.47
CA THR A 80 12.41 -2.82 -17.44
C THR A 80 12.34 -1.30 -17.48
N ALA A 81 12.36 -0.62 -16.33
CA ALA A 81 12.34 0.84 -16.29
C ALA A 81 13.60 1.45 -16.94
N ALA A 82 14.77 0.81 -16.78
CA ALA A 82 16.01 1.29 -17.38
C ALA A 82 15.98 1.35 -18.92
N THR A 83 15.18 0.50 -19.57
CA THR A 83 15.01 0.55 -21.04
C THR A 83 14.20 1.75 -21.51
N THR A 84 13.47 2.41 -20.61
CA THR A 84 12.66 3.59 -20.90
C THR A 84 13.38 4.91 -20.66
N ILE A 85 14.61 4.88 -20.12
CA ILE A 85 15.39 6.08 -19.82
C ILE A 85 15.95 6.67 -21.13
N GLY A 86 15.75 7.97 -21.31
CA GLY A 86 16.31 8.74 -22.42
C GLY A 86 17.41 9.70 -21.93
N PRO A 87 18.60 9.73 -22.57
CA PRO A 87 19.05 8.84 -23.65
C PRO A 87 19.29 7.39 -23.17
N PRO A 88 19.27 6.39 -24.08
CA PRO A 88 19.52 5.00 -23.73
C PRO A 88 20.87 4.82 -23.03
N LEU A 89 20.90 3.93 -22.04
CA LEU A 89 22.13 3.55 -21.36
C LEU A 89 23.10 2.87 -22.33
N ALA A 90 24.37 3.23 -22.24
CA ALA A 90 25.42 2.50 -22.95
C ALA A 90 25.57 1.06 -22.39
N PRO A 91 26.11 0.11 -23.18
CA PRO A 91 26.18 -1.30 -22.77
C PRO A 91 26.93 -1.55 -21.45
N ASP A 92 27.98 -0.77 -21.19
CA ASP A 92 28.77 -0.80 -19.96
C ASP A 92 27.97 -0.26 -18.76
N GLN A 93 27.19 0.81 -18.96
CA GLN A 93 26.30 1.37 -17.95
C GLN A 93 25.18 0.40 -17.60
N LEU A 94 24.61 -0.28 -18.59
CA LEU A 94 23.58 -1.31 -18.37
C LEU A 94 24.14 -2.49 -17.55
N ALA A 95 25.33 -2.98 -17.90
CA ALA A 95 26.00 -4.05 -17.16
C ALA A 95 26.41 -3.62 -15.74
N GLN A 96 26.75 -2.35 -15.52
CA GLN A 96 26.99 -1.80 -14.19
C GLN A 96 25.70 -1.71 -13.38
N PHE A 97 24.61 -1.27 -14.00
CA PHE A 97 23.30 -1.16 -13.37
C PHE A 97 22.74 -2.53 -12.95
N GLU A 98 22.85 -3.53 -13.82
CA GLU A 98 22.45 -4.91 -13.51
C GLU A 98 23.23 -5.47 -12.30
N ARG A 99 24.55 -5.28 -12.29
CA ARG A 99 25.41 -5.68 -11.15
C ARG A 99 25.02 -4.95 -9.87
N ALA A 100 24.72 -3.65 -9.95
CA ALA A 100 24.30 -2.85 -8.80
C ALA A 100 22.96 -3.34 -8.22
N ILE A 101 21.98 -3.65 -9.07
CA ILE A 101 20.68 -4.21 -8.64
C ILE A 101 20.87 -5.58 -7.97
N ALA A 102 21.69 -6.45 -8.58
CA ALA A 102 21.96 -7.78 -8.02
C ALA A 102 22.66 -7.70 -6.65
N ALA A 103 23.63 -6.79 -6.51
CA ALA A 103 24.32 -6.52 -5.25
C ALA A 103 23.35 -5.99 -4.19
N ALA A 104 22.55 -4.96 -4.52
CA ALA A 104 21.58 -4.36 -3.61
C ALA A 104 20.53 -5.36 -3.11
N ARG A 105 20.04 -6.25 -3.99
CA ARG A 105 19.13 -7.34 -3.62
C ARG A 105 19.78 -8.27 -2.59
N THR A 106 21.00 -8.74 -2.89
CA THR A 106 21.74 -9.66 -2.03
C THR A 106 22.04 -9.05 -0.67
N GLU A 107 22.48 -7.79 -0.65
CA GLU A 107 22.74 -7.05 0.57
C GLU A 107 21.47 -6.84 1.41
N THR A 108 20.34 -6.52 0.76
CA THR A 108 19.07 -6.34 1.46
C THR A 108 18.62 -7.62 2.14
N LEU A 109 18.69 -8.76 1.45
CA LEU A 109 18.34 -10.06 2.03
C LEU A 109 19.28 -10.43 3.19
N ALA A 110 20.59 -10.23 3.04
CA ALA A 110 21.55 -10.49 4.11
C ALA A 110 21.29 -9.61 5.36
N ARG A 111 20.99 -8.33 5.17
CA ARG A 111 20.65 -7.41 6.27
C ARG A 111 19.35 -7.81 6.97
N LEU A 112 18.35 -8.27 6.21
CA LEU A 112 17.08 -8.75 6.77
C LEU A 112 17.28 -10.03 7.60
N ALA A 113 18.06 -10.99 7.08
CA ALA A 113 18.40 -12.21 7.81
C ALA A 113 19.16 -11.92 9.11
N ASN A 114 20.15 -11.02 9.07
CA ASN A 114 20.91 -10.62 10.27
C ASN A 114 20.07 -9.89 11.31
N ARG A 115 19.05 -9.12 10.88
CA ARG A 115 18.13 -8.46 11.81
C ARG A 115 17.18 -9.44 12.48
N GLN A 116 16.79 -10.52 11.81
CA GLN A 116 15.98 -11.57 12.43
C GLN A 116 16.76 -12.34 13.50
N GLY A 117 18.08 -12.54 13.32
CA GLY A 117 18.93 -13.22 14.31
C GLY A 117 19.29 -12.40 15.55
N ASN A 118 19.06 -11.07 15.56
CA ASN A 118 19.39 -10.18 16.68
C ASN A 118 18.17 -9.83 17.57
N ILE A 119 17.05 -10.55 17.43
CA ILE A 119 15.81 -10.34 18.20
C ILE A 119 15.63 -11.44 19.28
N GLU A 120 16.67 -12.24 19.56
CA GLU A 120 16.71 -13.19 20.68
C GLU A 120 17.25 -12.57 21.98
#